data_AF-A0A661GV36-F1
#
_entry.id   AF-A0A661GV36-F1
#
_cell.length_a   1.000
_cell.length_b   1.000
_cell.length_c   1.000
_cell.angle_alpha   90.00
_cell.angle_beta   90.00
_cell.angle_gamma   90.00
#
_symmetry.space_group_name_H-M   'P 1'
#
loop_
_entity.id
_entity.type
_entity.pdbx_description
1 polymer ?
#
loop_
_entity_poly.entity_id
_entity_poly.type
_entity_poly.pdbx_seq_one_letter_code
_entity_poly.pdbx_strand_id
1 'polypeptide(L)'
;MVSDYESEVLDKRIFTSDWKLPDGKSLVWKKAVYKIDPALGNKQRMIFPEIQSLETGDVMVFHMKMKNDMQQHLRFIGDMKGIKSIFIDGKAIPGDHSNLPAGEYDLLLVYIHKQTHKEGIPFTIASALSGKVLPLLKFGLPEMGGQIELPAYGIGIVEFTVTNKQDGRPKPCRLYVYNEKGEPQYDDTCPDCFETFTCAGSAKLILPEGQYTYTIESGKEFVNAEGVFEIKNGKTVEINKVLGRFSNINFDGWYAADLHNHTTVEDTPLLMESENIHIAYVPWWWINPPMGRTSEKTLLDIEPRVKLPNNRFIDTRVGEDERWDATLMFFGMPEDIEIPNASWSSPPSVHFAKEFGAIDDVWVHLDHMFWWQTPAILASGELDSIEVLNNNFVHGGVNDTEAWGKQRDMGKYPHPYGNAEYQQDVYFKILNSGLRIPPAAGSAACVGGGPFGYNRVYAHVEGELTYEKWWQALREGKVFITNGPLLRTKANGQLPGHVFKADGKLSIATELELAARDNITEIQIIKNGEVIASISAKDWKSGKKLPDVEFDQSGWFLIRVLTDNAMSYRTALTGPYYVEIGENKSHINADDIKFFLNWAKEAAEQNIAPTEEERALFDNYSEETIAFWEELYGK
;
A
#
# COMPACT_ATOMS: atom_id res chain seq x y z
N MET A 1 -9.89 -41.46 10.68
CA MET A 1 -10.65 -42.16 9.61
C MET A 1 -11.17 -41.09 8.69
N VAL A 2 -10.62 -41.03 7.48
CA VAL A 2 -11.21 -40.33 6.34
C VAL A 2 -12.59 -40.94 6.13
N SER A 3 -13.65 -40.15 6.22
CA SER A 3 -14.94 -40.52 5.65
C SER A 3 -15.22 -39.55 4.53
N ASP A 4 -15.09 -40.06 3.31
CA ASP A 4 -15.44 -39.42 2.06
C ASP A 4 -16.85 -38.82 2.16
N TYR A 5 -16.95 -37.49 2.08
CA TYR A 5 -18.23 -36.81 1.92
C TYR A 5 -18.55 -36.83 0.43
N GLU A 6 -19.35 -37.81 0.01
CA GLU A 6 -19.86 -37.90 -1.34
C GLU A 6 -20.57 -36.60 -1.74
N SER A 7 -20.05 -35.95 -2.79
CA SER A 7 -20.89 -35.10 -3.63
C SER A 7 -21.99 -35.98 -4.21
N GLU A 8 -23.25 -35.80 -3.82
CA GLU A 8 -24.34 -36.41 -4.57
C GLU A 8 -24.35 -35.79 -5.98
N VAL A 9 -23.83 -36.54 -6.96
CA VAL A 9 -24.11 -36.26 -8.36
C VAL A 9 -25.54 -36.71 -8.60
N LEU A 10 -26.49 -35.77 -8.55
CA LEU A 10 -27.84 -36.02 -9.03
C LEU A 10 -27.77 -36.37 -10.52
N ASP A 11 -27.89 -37.66 -10.82
CA ASP A 11 -27.84 -38.17 -12.18
C ASP A 11 -29.07 -37.66 -12.96
N LYS A 12 -28.79 -36.87 -13.99
CA LYS A 12 -29.67 -36.41 -15.08
C LYS A 12 -31.15 -36.20 -14.73
N ARG A 13 -31.46 -35.06 -14.10
CA ARG A 13 -32.71 -34.35 -14.46
C ARG A 13 -32.35 -33.25 -15.44
N ILE A 14 -32.54 -33.54 -16.73
CA ILE A 14 -32.59 -32.49 -17.75
C ILE A 14 -33.84 -31.66 -17.42
N PHE A 15 -33.67 -30.54 -16.73
CA PHE A 15 -34.68 -29.50 -16.72
C PHE A 15 -34.54 -28.75 -18.04
N THR A 16 -35.28 -29.18 -19.05
CA THR A 16 -35.60 -28.30 -20.17
C THR A 16 -36.49 -27.21 -19.61
N SER A 17 -35.93 -26.03 -19.31
CA SER A 17 -36.77 -24.84 -19.26
C SER A 17 -37.24 -24.59 -20.70
N ASP A 18 -38.55 -24.55 -20.94
CA ASP A 18 -39.14 -24.11 -22.21
C ASP A 18 -38.95 -22.61 -22.44
N TRP A 19 -37.74 -22.10 -22.22
CA TRP A 19 -37.37 -20.71 -22.41
C TRP A 19 -36.59 -20.58 -23.71
N LYS A 20 -37.15 -19.80 -24.63
CA LYS A 20 -36.44 -19.30 -25.81
C LYS A 20 -36.10 -17.84 -25.57
N LEU A 21 -34.83 -17.49 -25.76
CA LEU A 21 -34.43 -16.09 -25.89
C LEU A 21 -35.13 -15.46 -27.12
N PRO A 22 -35.26 -14.13 -27.20
CA PRO A 22 -35.88 -13.46 -28.35
C PRO A 22 -35.19 -13.76 -29.70
N ASP A 23 -33.92 -14.20 -29.68
CA ASP A 23 -33.16 -14.64 -30.86
C ASP A 23 -33.29 -16.15 -31.17
N GLY A 24 -34.12 -16.88 -30.42
CA GLY A 24 -34.42 -18.29 -30.64
C GLY A 24 -33.42 -19.29 -30.05
N LYS A 25 -32.40 -18.84 -29.32
CA LYS A 25 -31.46 -19.74 -28.62
C LYS A 25 -32.08 -20.30 -27.34
N SER A 26 -31.76 -21.57 -27.04
CA SER A 26 -32.14 -22.25 -25.82
C SER A 26 -30.96 -22.29 -24.85
N LEU A 27 -31.18 -21.90 -23.59
CA LEU A 27 -30.22 -22.15 -22.51
C LEU A 27 -30.26 -23.64 -22.16
N VAL A 28 -29.17 -24.36 -22.44
CA VAL A 28 -29.03 -25.79 -22.13
C VAL A 28 -27.96 -25.98 -21.07
N TRP A 29 -28.37 -26.41 -19.88
CA TRP A 29 -27.49 -26.76 -18.78
C TRP A 29 -26.85 -28.13 -19.03
N LYS A 30 -25.52 -28.24 -18.93
CA LYS A 30 -24.84 -29.55 -19.03
C LYS A 30 -24.54 -30.19 -17.68
N LYS A 31 -24.30 -29.42 -16.60
CA LYS A 31 -24.04 -29.98 -15.26
C LYS A 31 -24.16 -28.89 -14.17
N ALA A 32 -24.87 -29.19 -13.08
CA ALA A 32 -24.83 -28.43 -11.83
C ALA A 32 -24.30 -29.35 -10.73
N VAL A 33 -23.34 -28.89 -9.93
CA VAL A 33 -22.88 -29.61 -8.74
C VAL A 33 -23.38 -28.87 -7.52
N TYR A 34 -23.90 -29.61 -6.55
CA TYR A 34 -24.42 -29.03 -5.31
C TYR A 34 -23.45 -29.38 -4.19
N LYS A 35 -22.93 -28.36 -3.49
CA LYS A 35 -22.13 -28.54 -2.27
C LYS A 35 -22.99 -28.25 -1.05
N ILE A 36 -22.86 -29.12 -0.04
CA ILE A 36 -23.50 -28.95 1.27
C ILE A 36 -22.42 -28.51 2.24
N ASP A 37 -22.62 -27.38 2.91
CA ASP A 37 -21.74 -26.91 3.99
C ASP A 37 -22.10 -27.65 5.30
N PRO A 38 -21.16 -28.42 5.89
CA PRO A 38 -21.41 -29.13 7.14
C PRO A 38 -21.54 -28.23 8.37
N ALA A 39 -21.13 -26.96 8.32
CA ALA A 39 -21.21 -26.02 9.46
C ALA A 39 -22.65 -25.60 9.80
N LEU A 40 -23.60 -25.75 8.87
CA LEU A 40 -24.97 -25.20 8.97
C LEU A 40 -25.99 -26.14 9.64
N GLY A 41 -25.58 -27.34 10.06
CA GLY A 41 -26.46 -28.31 10.69
C GLY A 41 -27.62 -28.80 9.81
N ASN A 42 -28.36 -29.82 10.28
CA ASN A 42 -29.35 -30.53 9.45
C ASN A 42 -30.62 -29.73 9.06
N LYS A 43 -30.77 -28.48 9.51
CA LYS A 43 -31.98 -27.66 9.30
C LYS A 43 -31.80 -26.42 8.41
N GLN A 44 -30.57 -26.03 8.06
CA GLN A 44 -30.26 -24.86 7.21
C GLN A 44 -29.53 -25.26 5.92
N ARG A 45 -29.97 -26.34 5.27
CA ARG A 45 -29.38 -26.77 3.99
C ARG A 45 -29.88 -25.86 2.85
N MET A 46 -29.03 -24.97 2.36
CA MET A 46 -29.24 -24.29 1.07
C MET A 46 -28.54 -25.04 -0.06
N ILE A 47 -29.21 -25.11 -1.21
CA ILE A 47 -28.74 -25.79 -2.41
C ILE A 47 -28.26 -24.71 -3.37
N PHE A 48 -26.94 -24.59 -3.56
CA PHE A 48 -26.37 -23.65 -4.52
C PHE A 48 -25.89 -24.38 -5.78
N PRO A 49 -26.27 -23.92 -6.99
CA PRO A 49 -25.75 -24.49 -8.22
C PRO A 49 -24.30 -24.04 -8.42
N GLU A 50 -23.35 -24.96 -8.39
CA GLU A 50 -22.00 -24.73 -8.90
C GLU A 50 -22.03 -24.89 -10.43
N ILE A 51 -21.81 -23.77 -11.14
CA ILE A 51 -21.86 -23.71 -12.61
C ILE A 51 -20.51 -24.19 -13.15
N GLN A 52 -20.47 -25.40 -13.70
CA GLN A 52 -19.21 -25.99 -14.18
C GLN A 52 -18.81 -25.57 -15.61
N SER A 53 -19.74 -25.05 -16.41
CA SER A 53 -19.44 -24.53 -17.76
C SER A 53 -20.64 -23.76 -18.35
N LEU A 54 -20.40 -22.56 -18.90
CA LEU A 54 -21.30 -21.80 -19.76
C LEU A 54 -20.65 -21.68 -21.14
N GLU A 55 -21.36 -21.99 -22.22
CA GLU A 55 -20.81 -21.94 -23.59
C GLU A 55 -20.95 -20.56 -24.27
N THR A 56 -21.51 -19.55 -23.60
CA THR A 56 -21.69 -18.19 -24.17
C THR A 56 -21.46 -17.10 -23.13
N GLY A 57 -20.88 -15.97 -23.56
CA GLY A 57 -20.49 -14.82 -22.72
C GLY A 57 -21.66 -14.02 -22.16
N ASP A 58 -22.49 -14.64 -21.32
CA ASP A 58 -23.74 -14.06 -20.84
C ASP A 58 -23.67 -13.62 -19.36
N VAL A 59 -24.33 -12.50 -19.08
CA VAL A 59 -24.63 -11.99 -17.74
C VAL A 59 -25.76 -12.83 -17.15
N MET A 60 -25.58 -13.36 -15.93
CA MET A 60 -26.64 -14.07 -15.22
C MET A 60 -27.25 -13.18 -14.14
N VAL A 61 -28.59 -13.17 -14.08
CA VAL A 61 -29.38 -12.44 -13.10
C VAL A 61 -30.14 -13.45 -12.23
N PHE A 62 -29.84 -13.48 -10.94
CA PHE A 62 -30.56 -14.32 -9.98
C PHE A 62 -31.53 -13.45 -9.18
N HIS A 63 -32.78 -13.92 -9.02
CA HIS A 63 -33.73 -13.34 -8.07
C HIS A 63 -34.03 -14.35 -6.96
N MET A 64 -33.76 -13.95 -5.71
CA MET A 64 -34.00 -14.79 -4.54
C MET A 64 -34.77 -14.00 -3.49
N LYS A 65 -35.78 -14.64 -2.89
CA LYS A 65 -36.43 -14.16 -1.65
C LYS A 65 -35.85 -14.92 -0.47
N MET A 66 -35.27 -14.20 0.49
CA MET A 66 -34.62 -14.82 1.66
C MET A 66 -35.25 -14.36 2.96
N LYS A 67 -35.26 -15.23 3.99
CA LYS A 67 -35.78 -14.97 5.34
C LYS A 67 -34.71 -15.19 6.40
N ASN A 68 -34.47 -14.16 7.21
CA ASN A 68 -33.72 -14.05 8.49
C ASN A 68 -32.39 -14.80 8.73
N ASP A 69 -31.48 -13.99 9.30
CA ASP A 69 -30.17 -14.23 9.95
C ASP A 69 -29.01 -14.66 9.06
N MET A 70 -28.53 -13.74 8.21
CA MET A 70 -27.52 -14.03 7.19
C MET A 70 -26.47 -12.90 7.01
N GLN A 71 -25.95 -12.34 8.11
CA GLN A 71 -24.80 -11.42 8.03
C GLN A 71 -23.54 -12.11 7.46
N GLN A 72 -23.32 -13.40 7.77
CA GLN A 72 -22.18 -14.17 7.28
C GLN A 72 -22.31 -14.60 5.81
N HIS A 73 -23.55 -14.82 5.32
CA HIS A 73 -23.78 -15.39 3.99
C HIS A 73 -23.71 -14.35 2.87
N LEU A 74 -24.09 -13.08 3.13
CA LEU A 74 -23.93 -12.00 2.14
C LEU A 74 -22.46 -11.64 1.90
N ARG A 75 -21.61 -11.72 2.95
CA ARG A 75 -20.15 -11.63 2.79
C ARG A 75 -19.64 -12.73 1.85
N PHE A 76 -20.02 -13.98 2.11
CA PHE A 76 -19.61 -15.11 1.26
C PHE A 76 -20.05 -14.96 -0.21
N ILE A 77 -21.25 -14.42 -0.48
CA ILE A 77 -21.73 -14.15 -1.84
C ILE A 77 -20.96 -12.99 -2.49
N GLY A 78 -20.69 -11.91 -1.75
CA GLY A 78 -19.84 -10.80 -2.22
C GLY A 78 -18.42 -11.25 -2.60
N ASP A 79 -17.90 -12.26 -1.89
CA ASP A 79 -16.56 -12.80 -2.11
C ASP A 79 -16.50 -13.84 -3.25
N MET A 80 -17.63 -14.23 -3.85
CA MET A 80 -17.64 -15.18 -4.97
C MET A 80 -17.06 -14.55 -6.24
N LYS A 81 -16.01 -15.18 -6.79
CA LYS A 81 -15.40 -14.80 -8.08
C LYS A 81 -16.46 -14.73 -9.20
N GLY A 82 -16.63 -13.54 -9.78
CA GLY A 82 -17.48 -13.28 -10.94
C GLY A 82 -18.82 -12.59 -10.64
N ILE A 83 -19.20 -12.45 -9.36
CA ILE A 83 -20.31 -11.57 -8.98
C ILE A 83 -19.82 -10.12 -9.02
N LYS A 84 -20.52 -9.28 -9.78
CA LYS A 84 -20.15 -7.88 -10.04
C LYS A 84 -20.99 -6.88 -9.27
N SER A 85 -22.21 -7.24 -8.90
CA SER A 85 -23.11 -6.34 -8.18
C SER A 85 -24.17 -7.14 -7.42
N ILE A 86 -24.47 -6.68 -6.21
CA ILE A 86 -25.57 -7.18 -5.38
C ILE A 86 -26.55 -6.04 -5.14
N PHE A 87 -27.82 -6.28 -5.46
CA PHE A 87 -28.90 -5.36 -5.11
C PHE A 87 -29.81 -6.03 -4.09
N ILE A 88 -30.17 -5.27 -3.05
CA ILE A 88 -31.14 -5.69 -2.03
C ILE A 88 -32.29 -4.69 -2.05
N ASP A 89 -33.51 -5.19 -2.25
CA ASP A 89 -34.73 -4.38 -2.39
C ASP A 89 -34.55 -3.23 -3.40
N GLY A 90 -33.85 -3.51 -4.50
CA GLY A 90 -33.58 -2.56 -5.57
C GLY A 90 -32.49 -1.52 -5.28
N LYS A 91 -31.78 -1.61 -4.15
CA LYS A 91 -30.63 -0.75 -3.83
C LYS A 91 -29.32 -1.51 -4.00
N ALA A 92 -28.40 -0.94 -4.77
CA ALA A 92 -27.02 -1.42 -4.79
C ALA A 92 -26.39 -1.19 -3.42
N ILE A 93 -25.75 -2.20 -2.86
CA ILE A 93 -25.02 -2.08 -1.59
C ILE A 93 -23.53 -2.23 -1.90
N PRO A 94 -22.75 -1.12 -1.93
CA PRO A 94 -21.31 -1.20 -2.01
C PRO A 94 -20.72 -1.59 -0.65
N GLY A 95 -19.79 -2.56 -0.62
CA GLY A 95 -19.03 -2.89 0.59
C GLY A 95 -19.80 -3.55 1.75
N ASP A 96 -19.17 -3.63 2.93
CA ASP A 96 -19.49 -4.53 4.05
C ASP A 96 -21.00 -4.72 4.34
N HIS A 97 -21.46 -5.96 4.16
CA HIS A 97 -22.86 -6.39 4.22
C HIS A 97 -23.36 -6.75 5.65
N SER A 98 -22.59 -6.37 6.68
CA SER A 98 -22.74 -6.82 8.07
C SER A 98 -23.91 -6.22 8.86
N ASN A 99 -24.52 -5.12 8.40
CA ASN A 99 -25.49 -4.36 9.20
C ASN A 99 -26.93 -4.35 8.64
N LEU A 100 -27.31 -5.37 7.84
CA LEU A 100 -28.70 -5.47 7.38
C LEU A 100 -29.63 -5.92 8.52
N PRO A 101 -30.79 -5.25 8.72
CA PRO A 101 -31.80 -5.69 9.69
C PRO A 101 -32.30 -7.11 9.43
N ALA A 102 -32.93 -7.71 10.42
CA ALA A 102 -33.69 -8.94 10.21
C ALA A 102 -34.94 -8.63 9.34
N GLY A 103 -35.08 -9.28 8.18
CA GLY A 103 -36.15 -9.01 7.23
C GLY A 103 -36.28 -10.04 6.10
N GLU A 104 -37.33 -9.89 5.29
CA GLU A 104 -37.43 -10.49 3.96
C GLU A 104 -36.82 -9.52 2.94
N TYR A 105 -35.93 -10.03 2.09
CA TYR A 105 -35.21 -9.21 1.11
C TYR A 105 -35.35 -9.79 -0.30
N ASP A 106 -35.53 -8.92 -1.30
CA ASP A 106 -35.39 -9.24 -2.71
C ASP A 106 -33.93 -9.04 -3.13
N LEU A 107 -33.24 -10.14 -3.45
CA LEU A 107 -31.83 -10.13 -3.87
C LEU A 107 -31.72 -10.22 -5.39
N LEU A 108 -30.97 -9.30 -6.01
CA LEU A 108 -30.53 -9.36 -7.40
C LEU A 108 -29.02 -9.55 -7.46
N LEU A 109 -28.55 -10.62 -8.09
CA LEU A 109 -27.12 -10.86 -8.31
C LEU A 109 -26.79 -10.72 -9.79
N VAL A 110 -25.76 -9.93 -10.10
CA VAL A 110 -25.23 -9.80 -11.47
C VAL A 110 -23.91 -10.56 -11.54
N TYR A 111 -23.87 -11.64 -12.32
CA TYR A 111 -22.69 -12.47 -12.51
C TYR A 111 -22.17 -12.35 -13.95
N ILE A 112 -20.85 -12.16 -14.11
CA ILE A 112 -20.18 -12.12 -15.42
C ILE A 112 -19.10 -13.21 -15.46
N HIS A 113 -19.25 -14.17 -16.37
CA HIS A 113 -18.28 -15.26 -16.50
C HIS A 113 -16.98 -14.80 -17.17
N LYS A 114 -15.84 -15.02 -16.51
CA LYS A 114 -14.51 -14.59 -16.94
C LYS A 114 -13.91 -15.52 -18.01
N GLN A 115 -14.62 -15.78 -19.11
CA GLN A 115 -14.03 -16.38 -20.32
C GLN A 115 -14.79 -15.95 -21.57
N THR A 116 -14.32 -14.88 -22.23
CA THR A 116 -14.13 -14.80 -23.68
C THR A 116 -13.47 -13.48 -24.05
N HIS A 117 -12.13 -13.48 -24.07
CA HIS A 117 -11.41 -12.68 -25.06
C HIS A 117 -11.62 -13.36 -26.41
N LYS A 118 -12.37 -12.71 -27.32
CA LYS A 118 -12.12 -12.70 -28.78
C LYS A 118 -13.22 -11.89 -29.48
N GLU A 119 -12.75 -10.82 -30.14
CA GLU A 119 -13.34 -10.11 -31.28
C GLU A 119 -14.74 -9.50 -31.12
N GLY A 120 -14.76 -8.17 -31.29
CA GLY A 120 -15.88 -7.25 -31.14
C GLY A 120 -17.25 -7.72 -31.61
N ILE A 121 -18.21 -7.66 -30.68
CA ILE A 121 -19.61 -7.27 -30.90
C ILE A 121 -20.06 -6.50 -29.65
N PRO A 122 -20.60 -5.27 -29.76
CA PRO A 122 -21.19 -4.58 -28.62
C PRO A 122 -22.58 -5.16 -28.35
N PHE A 123 -22.77 -5.89 -27.25
CA PHE A 123 -24.12 -6.23 -26.80
C PHE A 123 -24.65 -5.16 -25.85
N THR A 124 -25.64 -4.46 -26.38
CA THR A 124 -26.36 -3.34 -25.81
C THR A 124 -27.14 -3.76 -24.57
N ILE A 125 -26.90 -3.10 -23.44
CA ILE A 125 -27.83 -3.02 -22.30
C ILE A 125 -29.01 -2.12 -22.71
N ALA A 126 -29.74 -2.52 -23.76
CA ALA A 126 -30.89 -1.78 -24.30
C ALA A 126 -32.23 -2.47 -24.05
N SER A 127 -32.27 -3.68 -23.48
CA SER A 127 -33.54 -4.35 -23.18
C SER A 127 -34.06 -4.13 -21.75
N ALA A 128 -33.26 -3.55 -20.85
CA ALA A 128 -33.77 -3.07 -19.56
C ALA A 128 -34.47 -1.68 -19.67
N LEU A 129 -34.40 -1.04 -20.84
CA LEU A 129 -35.06 0.22 -21.16
C LEU A 129 -36.44 -0.03 -21.80
N SER A 130 -37.45 -0.23 -20.97
CA SER A 130 -38.76 0.41 -21.18
C SER A 130 -39.48 0.40 -19.84
N GLY A 131 -40.10 1.51 -19.44
CA GLY A 131 -40.93 1.60 -18.24
C GLY A 131 -42.13 0.65 -18.31
N LYS A 132 -41.87 -0.64 -18.10
CA LYS A 132 -42.84 -1.72 -18.07
C LYS A 132 -42.55 -2.61 -16.88
N VAL A 133 -43.54 -2.62 -15.99
CA VAL A 133 -43.77 -3.58 -14.92
C VAL A 133 -43.28 -4.98 -15.33
N LEU A 134 -42.31 -5.53 -14.59
CA LEU A 134 -41.95 -6.95 -14.69
C LEU A 134 -43.09 -7.77 -14.07
N PRO A 135 -43.70 -8.73 -14.78
CA PRO A 135 -44.60 -9.70 -14.16
C PRO A 135 -43.77 -10.68 -13.32
N LEU A 136 -44.13 -10.84 -12.05
CA LEU A 136 -43.59 -11.87 -11.17
C LEU A 136 -43.68 -13.27 -11.83
N LEU A 137 -42.55 -13.97 -11.89
CA LEU A 137 -42.50 -15.41 -12.15
C LEU A 137 -43.16 -16.15 -10.98
N LYS A 138 -44.34 -16.75 -11.22
CA LYS A 138 -45.06 -17.59 -10.27
C LYS A 138 -44.26 -18.87 -9.97
N PHE A 139 -43.47 -18.89 -8.91
CA PHE A 139 -43.31 -20.10 -8.09
C PHE A 139 -44.42 -20.10 -7.04
N GLY A 140 -45.18 -21.20 -6.97
CA GLY A 140 -46.47 -21.26 -6.28
C GLY A 140 -46.42 -20.93 -4.79
N LEU A 141 -46.82 -19.71 -4.43
CA LEU A 141 -47.28 -19.26 -3.11
C LEU A 141 -48.35 -18.15 -3.30
N PRO A 142 -49.20 -17.85 -2.29
CA PRO A 142 -50.46 -17.12 -2.46
C PRO A 142 -50.26 -15.67 -2.92
N GLU A 143 -51.22 -15.18 -3.70
CA GLU A 143 -51.25 -13.86 -4.34
C GLU A 143 -51.07 -12.72 -3.33
N MET A 144 -49.90 -12.07 -3.35
CA MET A 144 -49.76 -10.67 -2.91
C MET A 144 -49.39 -9.84 -4.15
N GLY A 145 -50.40 -9.19 -4.72
CA GLY A 145 -50.22 -8.22 -5.79
C GLY A 145 -49.60 -6.94 -5.26
N GLY A 146 -48.35 -6.68 -5.63
CA GLY A 146 -47.68 -5.39 -5.48
C GLY A 146 -46.69 -5.21 -6.63
N GLN A 147 -46.83 -4.13 -7.39
CA GLN A 147 -45.84 -3.71 -8.39
C GLN A 147 -44.71 -2.99 -7.63
N ILE A 148 -43.46 -3.44 -7.82
CA ILE A 148 -42.27 -2.70 -7.37
C ILE A 148 -41.79 -1.89 -8.58
N GLU A 149 -41.85 -0.57 -8.49
CA GLU A 149 -41.18 0.32 -9.45
C GLU A 149 -39.68 0.38 -9.10
N LEU A 150 -38.83 -0.18 -9.96
CA LEU A 150 -37.40 0.04 -9.87
C LEU A 150 -37.08 1.44 -10.43
N PRO A 151 -36.32 2.29 -9.72
CA PRO A 151 -35.86 3.55 -10.29
C PRO A 151 -35.05 3.27 -11.56
N ALA A 152 -35.42 3.92 -12.66
CA ALA A 152 -34.68 3.86 -13.91
C ALA A 152 -33.39 4.66 -13.74
N TYR A 153 -32.31 4.00 -13.32
CA TYR A 153 -30.99 4.63 -13.35
C TYR A 153 -30.55 4.75 -14.81
N GLY A 154 -30.45 5.98 -15.31
CA GLY A 154 -29.72 6.22 -16.54
C GLY A 154 -28.29 5.72 -16.39
N ILE A 155 -27.72 5.10 -17.42
CA ILE A 155 -26.31 4.69 -17.42
C ILE A 155 -25.62 5.33 -18.62
N GLY A 156 -24.36 5.72 -18.44
CA GLY A 156 -23.52 6.18 -19.54
C GLY A 156 -22.10 5.67 -19.40
N ILE A 157 -21.27 6.05 -20.36
CA ILE A 157 -19.89 5.61 -20.44
C ILE A 157 -18.99 6.84 -20.34
N VAL A 158 -17.89 6.74 -19.61
CA VAL A 158 -16.78 7.69 -19.71
C VAL A 158 -15.53 6.97 -20.21
N GLU A 159 -14.85 7.57 -21.18
CA GLU A 159 -13.60 7.06 -21.75
C GLU A 159 -12.49 8.09 -21.51
N PHE A 160 -11.50 7.68 -20.73
CA PHE A 160 -10.30 8.47 -20.47
C PHE A 160 -9.21 8.09 -21.47
N THR A 161 -8.53 9.10 -22.04
CA THR A 161 -7.28 8.93 -22.78
C THR A 161 -6.25 9.91 -22.23
N VAL A 162 -5.09 9.40 -21.83
CA VAL A 162 -4.03 10.15 -21.18
C VAL A 162 -2.74 9.98 -21.95
N THR A 163 -2.15 11.09 -22.37
CA THR A 163 -0.90 11.11 -23.15
C THR A 163 0.18 11.94 -22.47
N ASN A 164 1.44 11.65 -22.78
CA ASN A 164 2.57 12.42 -22.31
C ASN A 164 2.79 13.63 -23.24
N LYS A 165 2.90 14.84 -22.67
CA LYS A 165 3.14 16.09 -23.41
C LYS A 165 4.40 16.05 -24.27
N GLN A 166 5.41 15.29 -23.87
CA GLN A 166 6.73 15.29 -24.50
C GLN A 166 6.77 14.54 -25.83
N ASP A 167 6.05 13.42 -25.93
CA ASP A 167 6.13 12.50 -27.08
C ASP A 167 4.76 12.10 -27.65
N GLY A 168 3.65 12.50 -27.01
CA GLY A 168 2.29 12.19 -27.42
C GLY A 168 1.88 10.73 -27.21
N ARG A 169 2.73 9.89 -26.59
CA ARG A 169 2.43 8.47 -26.35
C ARG A 169 1.46 8.30 -25.17
N PRO A 170 0.74 7.17 -25.09
CA PRO A 170 -0.04 6.82 -23.91
C PRO A 170 0.81 6.92 -22.65
N LYS A 171 0.23 7.51 -21.60
CA LYS A 171 0.93 7.72 -20.33
C LYS A 171 0.27 6.88 -19.24
N PRO A 172 0.95 5.81 -18.78
CA PRO A 172 0.53 5.10 -17.57
C PRO A 172 0.33 6.09 -16.42
N CYS A 173 -0.83 5.98 -15.77
CA CYS A 173 -1.28 6.93 -14.76
C CYS A 173 -2.28 6.28 -13.80
N ARG A 174 -2.37 6.87 -12.61
CA ARG A 174 -3.38 6.57 -11.61
C ARG A 174 -4.56 7.51 -11.75
N LEU A 175 -5.77 7.00 -11.59
CA LEU A 175 -6.99 7.76 -11.57
C LEU A 175 -7.68 7.63 -10.22
N TYR A 176 -8.18 8.76 -9.76
CA TYR A 176 -9.16 8.90 -8.70
C TYR A 176 -10.43 9.37 -9.39
N VAL A 177 -11.54 8.65 -9.26
CA VAL A 177 -12.83 9.05 -9.83
C VAL A 177 -13.86 8.93 -8.72
N TYR A 178 -14.58 10.00 -8.41
CA TYR A 178 -15.57 10.00 -7.34
C TYR A 178 -16.93 10.48 -7.85
N ASN A 179 -18.00 9.88 -7.35
CA ASN A 179 -19.35 10.38 -7.57
C ASN A 179 -19.69 11.56 -6.63
N GLU A 180 -20.88 12.13 -6.73
CA GLU A 180 -21.34 13.25 -5.88
C GLU A 180 -21.31 12.97 -4.37
N LYS A 181 -21.33 11.70 -3.97
CA LYS A 181 -21.25 11.29 -2.55
C LYS A 181 -19.82 11.11 -2.06
N GLY A 182 -18.82 11.27 -2.92
CA GLY A 182 -17.43 10.98 -2.62
C GLY A 182 -17.10 9.48 -2.65
N GLU A 183 -17.95 8.65 -3.25
CA GLU A 183 -17.67 7.21 -3.37
C GLU A 183 -16.78 6.96 -4.59
N PRO A 184 -15.67 6.23 -4.44
CA PRO A 184 -14.73 5.96 -5.54
C PRO A 184 -15.36 5.07 -6.62
N GLN A 185 -14.93 5.29 -7.86
CA GLN A 185 -15.37 4.60 -9.07
C GLN A 185 -14.16 4.02 -9.80
N TYR A 186 -14.33 2.85 -10.42
CA TYR A 186 -13.21 2.07 -10.94
C TYR A 186 -13.47 1.60 -12.38
N ASP A 187 -12.37 1.38 -13.11
CA ASP A 187 -12.36 0.52 -14.27
C ASP A 187 -11.95 -0.89 -13.80
N ASP A 188 -12.90 -1.82 -13.78
CA ASP A 188 -12.74 -3.22 -13.34
C ASP A 188 -11.68 -4.02 -14.13
N THR A 189 -11.15 -3.48 -15.23
CA THR A 189 -10.09 -4.09 -16.03
C THR A 189 -8.69 -3.62 -15.64
N CYS A 190 -8.62 -2.59 -14.80
CA CYS A 190 -7.39 -1.98 -14.32
C CYS A 190 -7.10 -2.42 -12.87
N PRO A 191 -5.82 -2.54 -12.48
CA PRO A 191 -5.46 -2.77 -11.09
C PRO A 191 -5.97 -1.64 -10.20
N ASP A 192 -6.76 -1.98 -9.19
CA ASP A 192 -7.29 -1.07 -8.18
C ASP A 192 -6.57 -1.20 -6.85
N CYS A 193 -6.53 -0.10 -6.11
CA CYS A 193 -5.89 -0.01 -4.81
C CYS A 193 -6.59 1.08 -4.01
N PHE A 194 -7.31 0.68 -2.96
CA PHE A 194 -8.18 1.55 -2.17
C PHE A 194 -9.10 2.39 -3.07
N GLU A 195 -8.97 3.71 -3.06
CA GLU A 195 -9.81 4.68 -3.77
C GLU A 195 -9.38 4.94 -5.23
N THR A 196 -8.46 4.15 -5.76
CA THR A 196 -7.76 4.44 -7.01
C THR A 196 -7.71 3.23 -7.93
N PHE A 197 -7.51 3.47 -9.23
CA PHE A 197 -7.10 2.44 -10.18
C PHE A 197 -6.02 2.97 -11.12
N THR A 198 -5.20 2.08 -11.68
CA THR A 198 -4.08 2.46 -12.56
C THR A 198 -4.30 1.92 -13.96
N CYS A 199 -4.19 2.77 -14.99
CA CYS A 199 -4.35 2.37 -16.37
C CYS A 199 -3.10 2.65 -17.21
N ALA A 200 -3.00 2.00 -18.37
CA ALA A 200 -1.88 2.16 -19.32
C ALA A 200 -1.99 3.43 -20.20
N GLY A 201 -2.77 4.43 -19.76
CA GLY A 201 -3.09 5.64 -20.51
C GLY A 201 -4.47 5.66 -21.14
N SER A 202 -5.30 4.64 -20.92
CA SER A 202 -6.72 4.66 -21.26
C SER A 202 -7.54 3.88 -20.25
N ALA A 203 -8.74 4.37 -19.92
CA ALA A 203 -9.67 3.69 -19.02
C ALA A 203 -11.11 3.91 -19.49
N LYS A 204 -12.00 2.96 -19.19
CA LYS A 204 -13.41 3.02 -19.58
C LYS A 204 -14.31 2.59 -18.43
N LEU A 205 -15.17 3.50 -17.98
CA LEU A 205 -16.11 3.23 -16.88
C LEU A 205 -17.54 3.29 -17.39
N ILE A 206 -18.37 2.40 -16.85
CA ILE A 206 -19.83 2.42 -17.01
C ILE A 206 -20.41 2.95 -15.70
N LEU A 207 -21.00 4.13 -15.76
CA LEU A 207 -21.39 4.87 -14.56
C LEU A 207 -22.88 5.22 -14.59
N PRO A 208 -23.56 5.26 -13.43
CA PRO A 208 -24.89 5.86 -13.33
C PRO A 208 -24.90 7.32 -13.77
N GLU A 209 -26.05 7.80 -14.22
CA GLU A 209 -26.31 9.22 -14.47
C GLU A 209 -26.07 10.04 -13.20
N GLY A 210 -25.31 11.13 -13.33
CA GLY A 210 -24.88 11.96 -12.21
C GLY A 210 -23.59 12.74 -12.51
N GLN A 211 -23.17 13.56 -11.55
CA GLN A 211 -21.88 14.26 -11.63
C GLN A 211 -20.75 13.45 -10.99
N TYR A 212 -19.57 13.65 -11.55
CA TYR A 212 -18.34 12.98 -11.12
C TYR A 212 -17.18 13.97 -11.12
N THR A 213 -16.19 13.69 -10.27
CA THR A 213 -14.88 14.35 -10.26
C THR A 213 -13.81 13.35 -10.65
N TYR A 214 -12.68 13.83 -11.17
CA TYR A 214 -11.49 13.00 -11.34
C TYR A 214 -10.20 13.76 -11.04
N THR A 215 -9.21 13.00 -10.60
CA THR A 215 -7.80 13.39 -10.54
C THR A 215 -6.96 12.32 -11.25
N ILE A 216 -6.05 12.74 -12.12
CA ILE A 216 -5.12 11.87 -12.83
C ILE A 216 -3.70 12.24 -12.41
N GLU A 217 -2.96 11.25 -11.91
CA GLU A 217 -1.59 11.41 -11.45
C GLU A 217 -0.63 10.46 -12.17
N SER A 218 0.63 10.86 -12.25
CA SER A 218 1.71 9.94 -12.62
C SER A 218 3.01 10.33 -11.91
N GLY A 219 3.46 9.46 -10.99
CA GLY A 219 4.66 9.68 -10.18
C GLY A 219 4.55 10.93 -9.32
N LYS A 220 5.69 11.55 -8.99
CA LYS A 220 5.74 12.89 -8.35
C LYS A 220 6.28 13.96 -9.29
N GLU A 221 6.65 13.58 -10.51
CA GLU A 221 7.36 14.41 -11.49
C GLU A 221 6.45 15.08 -12.54
N PHE A 222 5.17 14.69 -12.60
CA PHE A 222 4.18 15.21 -13.55
C PHE A 222 3.16 16.11 -12.87
N VAL A 223 2.62 17.10 -13.58
CA VAL A 223 1.49 17.90 -13.09
C VAL A 223 0.21 17.05 -13.11
N ASN A 224 -0.59 17.12 -12.05
CA ASN A 224 -1.89 16.46 -11.98
C ASN A 224 -2.88 17.03 -13.00
N ALA A 225 -3.78 16.19 -13.49
CA ALA A 225 -4.92 16.64 -14.30
C ALA A 225 -6.22 16.36 -13.57
N GLU A 226 -7.00 17.40 -13.32
CA GLU A 226 -8.24 17.32 -12.56
C GLU A 226 -9.43 17.83 -13.39
N GLY A 227 -10.64 17.47 -12.97
CA GLY A 227 -11.86 18.04 -13.53
C GLY A 227 -13.13 17.40 -13.03
N VAL A 228 -14.23 17.84 -13.63
CA VAL A 228 -15.59 17.33 -13.38
C VAL A 228 -16.20 16.88 -14.71
N PHE A 229 -17.13 15.91 -14.64
CA PHE A 229 -17.91 15.49 -15.80
C PHE A 229 -19.29 14.98 -15.38
N GLU A 230 -20.22 15.03 -16.32
CA GLU A 230 -21.62 14.61 -16.14
C GLU A 230 -21.88 13.38 -17.01
N ILE A 231 -22.43 12.32 -16.42
CA ILE A 231 -22.92 11.16 -17.16
C ILE A 231 -24.41 11.32 -17.41
N LYS A 232 -24.83 11.12 -18.67
CA LYS A 232 -26.23 11.12 -19.10
C LYS A 232 -26.61 9.78 -19.69
N ASN A 233 -27.85 9.36 -19.50
CA ASN A 233 -28.34 8.08 -20.00
C ASN A 233 -28.05 7.85 -21.50
N GLY A 234 -27.41 6.72 -21.81
CA GLY A 234 -27.04 6.28 -23.15
C GLY A 234 -25.97 7.13 -23.84
N LYS A 235 -25.28 8.02 -23.11
CA LYS A 235 -24.22 8.88 -23.66
C LYS A 235 -22.84 8.39 -23.29
N THR A 236 -21.88 8.76 -24.13
CA THR A 236 -20.45 8.56 -23.89
C THR A 236 -19.79 9.92 -23.72
N VAL A 237 -18.96 10.05 -22.68
CA VAL A 237 -18.15 11.22 -22.38
C VAL A 237 -16.69 10.87 -22.65
N GLU A 238 -16.03 11.63 -23.50
CA GLU A 238 -14.59 11.46 -23.77
C GLU A 238 -13.79 12.49 -22.97
N ILE A 239 -12.82 12.02 -22.19
CA ILE A 239 -11.91 12.84 -21.40
C ILE A 239 -10.48 12.62 -21.90
N ASN A 240 -9.99 13.58 -22.69
CA ASN A 240 -8.65 13.56 -23.24
C ASN A 240 -7.73 14.47 -22.41
N LYS A 241 -6.67 13.90 -21.82
CA LYS A 241 -5.71 14.64 -20.99
C LYS A 241 -4.28 14.44 -21.46
N VAL A 242 -3.49 15.50 -21.28
CA VAL A 242 -2.07 15.53 -21.60
C VAL A 242 -1.30 15.88 -20.33
N LEU A 243 -0.48 14.97 -19.82
CA LEU A 243 0.31 15.19 -18.61
C LEU A 243 1.67 15.80 -18.97
N GLY A 244 2.02 16.91 -18.32
CA GLY A 244 3.31 17.58 -18.46
C GLY A 244 4.26 17.20 -17.33
N ARG A 245 5.45 16.70 -17.66
CA ARG A 245 6.54 16.51 -16.71
C ARG A 245 7.13 17.87 -16.33
N PHE A 246 7.25 18.16 -15.02
CA PHE A 246 7.89 19.37 -14.51
C PHE A 246 9.27 19.11 -13.91
N SER A 247 9.61 17.85 -13.62
CA SER A 247 10.93 17.45 -13.11
C SER A 247 11.41 16.14 -13.75
N ASN A 248 12.70 16.01 -14.04
CA ASN A 248 13.28 14.77 -14.57
C ASN A 248 14.48 14.33 -13.74
N ILE A 249 14.22 13.92 -12.51
CA ILE A 249 15.29 13.60 -11.56
C ILE A 249 16.07 12.32 -11.89
N ASN A 250 15.53 11.44 -12.74
CA ASN A 250 16.28 10.31 -13.29
C ASN A 250 17.43 10.76 -14.19
N PHE A 251 17.30 11.89 -14.87
CA PHE A 251 18.40 12.49 -15.63
C PHE A 251 19.57 12.89 -14.73
N ASP A 252 19.25 13.27 -13.49
CA ASP A 252 20.20 13.64 -12.45
C ASP A 252 20.67 12.43 -11.62
N GLY A 253 20.39 11.20 -12.07
CA GLY A 253 20.83 9.96 -11.41
C GLY A 253 19.97 9.49 -10.23
N TRP A 254 18.82 10.11 -9.96
CA TRP A 254 17.94 9.72 -8.86
C TRP A 254 16.89 8.70 -9.30
N TYR A 255 16.82 7.56 -8.63
CA TYR A 255 15.91 6.47 -8.96
C TYR A 255 15.10 6.03 -7.73
N ALA A 256 13.78 5.96 -7.88
CA ALA A 256 12.87 5.67 -6.77
C ALA A 256 12.71 4.18 -6.49
N ALA A 257 12.46 3.84 -5.23
CA ALA A 257 11.86 2.60 -4.78
C ALA A 257 10.69 2.86 -3.84
N ASP A 258 9.75 1.92 -3.82
CA ASP A 258 8.79 1.75 -2.74
C ASP A 258 9.23 0.50 -1.97
N LEU A 259 9.67 0.68 -0.71
CA LEU A 259 10.22 -0.37 0.14
C LEU A 259 9.18 -1.05 1.05
N HIS A 260 7.88 -0.70 0.96
CA HIS A 260 6.74 -1.42 1.57
C HIS A 260 5.61 -1.62 0.55
N ASN A 261 5.39 -2.80 -0.06
CA ASN A 261 4.25 -2.99 -0.97
C ASN A 261 3.71 -4.43 -1.06
N HIS A 262 2.39 -4.54 -1.24
CA HIS A 262 1.63 -5.79 -1.27
C HIS A 262 0.86 -5.96 -2.60
N THR A 263 1.46 -5.53 -3.70
CA THR A 263 0.88 -5.66 -5.04
C THR A 263 1.19 -7.02 -5.66
N THR A 264 0.62 -7.35 -6.82
CA THR A 264 0.91 -8.61 -7.53
C THR A 264 2.07 -8.44 -8.50
N VAL A 265 2.80 -9.52 -8.82
CA VAL A 265 3.88 -9.47 -9.83
C VAL A 265 3.34 -9.10 -11.20
N GLU A 266 2.08 -9.43 -11.49
CA GLU A 266 1.39 -9.10 -12.73
C GLU A 266 1.06 -7.61 -12.86
N ASP A 267 0.61 -6.97 -11.77
CA ASP A 267 0.17 -5.57 -11.78
C ASP A 267 1.34 -4.60 -11.54
N THR A 268 2.37 -5.03 -10.78
CA THR A 268 3.54 -4.21 -10.41
C THR A 268 4.18 -3.49 -11.61
N PRO A 269 4.40 -4.11 -12.79
CA PRO A 269 5.00 -3.40 -13.93
C PRO A 269 4.24 -2.13 -14.34
N LEU A 270 2.91 -2.18 -14.38
CA LEU A 270 2.08 -1.02 -14.74
C LEU A 270 2.15 0.05 -13.65
N LEU A 271 2.10 -0.35 -12.38
CA LEU A 271 2.21 0.54 -11.23
C LEU A 271 3.58 1.24 -11.17
N MET A 272 4.66 0.51 -11.47
CA MET A 272 6.01 1.07 -11.55
C MET A 272 6.10 2.13 -12.65
N GLU A 273 5.56 1.87 -13.84
CA GLU A 273 5.55 2.84 -14.95
C GLU A 273 4.69 4.06 -14.66
N SER A 274 3.53 3.89 -14.02
CA SER A 274 2.65 4.99 -13.65
C SER A 274 3.29 5.89 -12.59
N GLU A 275 3.98 5.30 -11.61
CA GLU A 275 4.57 6.02 -10.48
C GLU A 275 6.04 6.39 -10.63
N ASN A 276 6.67 6.00 -11.73
CA ASN A 276 8.11 6.19 -11.96
C ASN A 276 9.02 5.50 -10.91
N ILE A 277 8.58 4.36 -10.37
CA ILE A 277 9.33 3.51 -9.40
C ILE A 277 10.24 2.51 -10.12
N HIS A 278 11.52 2.49 -9.76
CA HIS A 278 12.55 1.69 -10.46
C HIS A 278 12.87 0.39 -9.76
N ILE A 279 12.81 0.37 -8.43
CA ILE A 279 12.92 -0.86 -7.63
C ILE A 279 11.59 -1.05 -6.91
N ALA A 280 10.98 -2.20 -7.14
CA ALA A 280 9.81 -2.65 -6.39
C ALA A 280 10.07 -4.09 -6.00
N TYR A 281 9.20 -4.64 -5.18
CA TYR A 281 9.32 -6.02 -4.79
C TYR A 281 7.93 -6.57 -4.46
N VAL A 282 7.80 -7.87 -4.30
CA VAL A 282 6.55 -8.48 -3.88
C VAL A 282 6.88 -9.53 -2.84
N PRO A 283 6.33 -9.46 -1.61
CA PRO A 283 6.65 -10.42 -0.57
C PRO A 283 6.15 -11.80 -0.98
N TRP A 284 7.06 -12.78 -1.01
CA TRP A 284 6.71 -14.18 -1.31
C TRP A 284 6.25 -14.97 -0.10
N TRP A 285 6.45 -14.44 1.12
CA TRP A 285 5.99 -14.97 2.39
C TRP A 285 5.77 -13.79 3.32
N TRP A 286 4.71 -13.90 4.11
CA TRP A 286 4.27 -12.88 5.05
C TRP A 286 3.69 -13.57 6.28
N ILE A 287 4.25 -13.23 7.44
CA ILE A 287 3.78 -13.69 8.75
C ILE A 287 2.96 -12.56 9.37
N ASN A 288 1.66 -12.80 9.56
CA ASN A 288 0.73 -11.94 10.31
C ASN A 288 -0.46 -12.81 10.81
N PRO A 289 -0.28 -13.53 11.92
CA PRO A 289 -1.28 -14.45 12.44
C PRO A 289 -2.66 -13.83 12.72
N PRO A 290 -2.79 -12.58 13.25
CA PRO A 290 -4.09 -11.92 13.40
C PRO A 290 -4.87 -11.77 12.10
N MET A 291 -4.19 -11.63 10.96
CA MET A 291 -4.80 -11.60 9.63
C MET A 291 -4.90 -12.99 8.97
N GLY A 292 -4.58 -14.07 9.70
CA GLY A 292 -4.58 -15.44 9.20
C GLY A 292 -3.43 -15.77 8.25
N ARG A 293 -2.35 -14.96 8.25
CA ARG A 293 -1.15 -15.17 7.45
C ARG A 293 -0.09 -15.84 8.32
N THR A 294 0.28 -17.08 8.01
CA THR A 294 1.16 -17.85 8.93
C THR A 294 2.50 -18.27 8.37
N SER A 295 2.66 -18.43 7.04
CA SER A 295 3.93 -18.66 6.31
C SER A 295 3.69 -19.54 5.06
N GLU A 296 3.46 -18.96 3.88
CA GLU A 296 3.43 -19.74 2.61
C GLU A 296 4.36 -19.09 1.59
N LYS A 297 5.19 -19.89 0.91
CA LYS A 297 6.03 -19.42 -0.21
C LYS A 297 5.19 -19.37 -1.49
N THR A 298 4.66 -18.20 -1.85
CA THR A 298 3.67 -18.06 -2.93
C THR A 298 4.24 -17.67 -4.30
N LEU A 299 5.57 -17.53 -4.44
CA LEU A 299 6.22 -17.01 -5.68
C LEU A 299 7.54 -17.74 -6.03
N LEU A 300 7.69 -19.00 -5.63
CA LEU A 300 8.94 -19.75 -5.90
C LEU A 300 9.18 -20.05 -7.38
N ASP A 301 8.10 -20.16 -8.16
CA ASP A 301 8.11 -20.40 -9.60
C ASP A 301 8.42 -19.15 -10.43
N ILE A 302 8.47 -17.98 -9.79
CA ILE A 302 8.86 -16.71 -10.41
C ILE A 302 10.35 -16.49 -10.20
N GLU A 303 11.01 -15.96 -11.24
CA GLU A 303 12.41 -15.54 -11.15
C GLU A 303 12.63 -14.61 -9.94
N PRO A 304 13.69 -14.83 -9.14
CA PRO A 304 14.02 -14.01 -7.97
C PRO A 304 14.00 -12.52 -8.23
N ARG A 305 14.50 -12.14 -9.40
CA ARG A 305 14.66 -10.75 -9.83
C ARG A 305 14.25 -10.61 -11.27
N VAL A 306 13.12 -9.94 -11.49
CA VAL A 306 12.59 -9.67 -12.82
C VAL A 306 13.09 -8.30 -13.29
N LYS A 307 13.97 -8.28 -14.30
CA LYS A 307 14.38 -7.04 -14.97
C LYS A 307 13.34 -6.67 -16.04
N LEU A 308 12.77 -5.48 -15.90
CA LEU A 308 11.80 -4.88 -16.80
C LEU A 308 12.46 -3.82 -17.72
N PRO A 309 11.76 -3.35 -18.77
CA PRO A 309 12.23 -2.23 -19.58
C PRO A 309 12.56 -0.97 -18.77
N ASN A 310 13.41 -0.10 -19.32
CA ASN A 310 13.86 1.15 -18.69
C ASN A 310 14.59 0.95 -17.33
N ASN A 311 15.32 -0.16 -17.18
CA ASN A 311 16.09 -0.51 -15.98
C ASN A 311 15.24 -0.50 -14.70
N ARG A 312 14.07 -1.14 -14.76
CA ARG A 312 13.22 -1.39 -13.60
C ARG A 312 13.40 -2.83 -13.13
N PHE A 313 13.25 -3.05 -11.83
CA PHE A 313 13.50 -4.34 -11.20
C PHE A 313 12.40 -4.65 -10.19
N ILE A 314 11.83 -5.86 -10.30
CA ILE A 314 10.97 -6.44 -9.26
C ILE A 314 11.78 -7.52 -8.57
N ASP A 315 11.88 -7.46 -7.24
CA ASP A 315 12.42 -8.54 -6.42
C ASP A 315 11.27 -9.35 -5.79
N THR A 316 11.29 -10.67 -5.93
CA THR A 316 10.27 -11.55 -5.33
C THR A 316 10.81 -12.30 -4.12
N ARG A 317 12.10 -12.18 -3.81
CA ARG A 317 12.77 -12.85 -2.69
C ARG A 317 12.76 -11.96 -1.45
N VAL A 318 11.55 -11.57 -1.04
CA VAL A 318 11.33 -10.68 0.09
C VAL A 318 10.44 -11.33 1.13
N GLY A 319 10.95 -11.47 2.35
CA GLY A 319 10.19 -11.93 3.50
C GLY A 319 9.63 -10.76 4.32
N GLU A 320 8.43 -10.91 4.87
CA GLU A 320 7.85 -9.94 5.79
C GLU A 320 7.40 -10.64 7.08
N ASP A 321 7.99 -10.23 8.19
CA ASP A 321 7.60 -10.61 9.53
C ASP A 321 6.83 -9.46 10.18
N GLU A 322 5.50 -9.52 10.22
CA GLU A 322 4.64 -8.49 10.84
C GLU A 322 3.96 -9.06 12.09
N ARG A 323 4.51 -8.72 13.25
CA ARG A 323 4.06 -9.24 14.54
C ARG A 323 3.86 -8.14 15.58
N TRP A 324 3.41 -8.52 16.77
CA TRP A 324 2.99 -7.58 17.82
C TRP A 324 4.07 -6.59 18.26
N ASP A 325 5.33 -6.95 18.06
CA ASP A 325 6.48 -6.29 18.67
C ASP A 325 7.39 -5.59 17.67
N ALA A 326 7.35 -5.97 16.39
CA ALA A 326 7.85 -5.23 15.25
C ALA A 326 7.30 -5.76 13.91
N THR A 327 7.51 -4.99 12.85
CA THR A 327 7.43 -5.47 11.48
C THR A 327 8.77 -5.32 10.78
N LEU A 328 9.31 -6.43 10.30
CA LEU A 328 10.60 -6.53 9.63
C LEU A 328 10.43 -7.04 8.21
N MET A 329 11.21 -6.46 7.31
CA MET A 329 11.32 -6.87 5.93
C MET A 329 12.73 -7.34 5.64
N PHE A 330 12.84 -8.43 4.89
CA PHE A 330 14.11 -9.05 4.54
C PHE A 330 14.23 -9.15 3.02
N PHE A 331 15.07 -8.33 2.40
CA PHE A 331 15.27 -8.34 0.96
C PHE A 331 16.47 -9.19 0.55
N GLY A 332 16.41 -9.79 -0.64
CA GLY A 332 17.51 -10.61 -1.16
C GLY A 332 17.59 -12.00 -0.53
N MET A 333 16.48 -12.53 -0.05
CA MET A 333 16.44 -13.80 0.68
C MET A 333 16.85 -14.99 -0.22
N PRO A 334 17.66 -15.95 0.30
CA PRO A 334 17.97 -17.18 -0.42
C PRO A 334 16.71 -18.03 -0.70
N GLU A 335 16.70 -18.75 -1.83
CA GLU A 335 15.56 -19.60 -2.23
C GLU A 335 15.25 -20.72 -1.23
N ASP A 336 16.29 -21.29 -0.67
CA ASP A 336 16.28 -22.44 0.24
C ASP A 336 16.09 -22.07 1.72
N ILE A 337 15.79 -20.79 2.02
CA ILE A 337 15.52 -20.37 3.40
C ILE A 337 14.31 -21.11 3.99
N GLU A 338 14.42 -21.59 5.23
CA GLU A 338 13.28 -22.11 5.97
C GLU A 338 12.43 -20.92 6.43
N ILE A 339 11.12 -20.88 6.10
CA ILE A 339 10.27 -19.82 6.64
C ILE A 339 10.08 -20.09 8.13
N PRO A 340 10.31 -19.11 9.01
CA PRO A 340 10.13 -19.31 10.43
C PRO A 340 8.70 -19.70 10.77
N ASN A 341 8.56 -20.69 11.64
CA ASN A 341 7.29 -20.98 12.27
C ASN A 341 7.13 -20.06 13.49
N ALA A 342 6.44 -18.94 13.29
CA ALA A 342 6.24 -17.93 14.32
C ALA A 342 4.79 -17.92 14.83
N SER A 343 4.62 -17.74 16.13
CA SER A 343 3.33 -17.32 16.69
C SER A 343 3.21 -15.80 16.63
N TRP A 344 2.05 -15.27 17.02
CA TRP A 344 1.85 -13.82 17.13
C TRP A 344 2.91 -13.16 18.02
N SER A 345 3.44 -13.86 19.03
CA SER A 345 4.32 -13.25 20.02
C SER A 345 5.68 -13.89 20.22
N SER A 346 6.02 -14.95 19.49
CA SER A 346 7.26 -15.71 19.71
C SER A 346 7.75 -16.36 18.42
N PRO A 347 9.07 -16.39 18.16
CA PRO A 347 10.15 -15.75 18.95
C PRO A 347 10.09 -14.21 18.85
N PRO A 348 10.81 -13.41 19.66
CA PRO A 348 10.83 -11.95 19.48
C PRO A 348 11.30 -11.56 18.09
N SER A 349 10.83 -10.44 17.53
CA SER A 349 11.23 -10.01 16.18
C SER A 349 12.76 -9.79 16.02
N VAL A 350 13.48 -9.40 17.09
CA VAL A 350 14.95 -9.31 17.06
C VAL A 350 15.63 -10.66 16.79
N HIS A 351 14.96 -11.78 17.09
CA HIS A 351 15.47 -13.12 16.76
C HIS A 351 15.66 -13.27 15.25
N PHE A 352 14.66 -12.90 14.45
CA PHE A 352 14.74 -12.97 13.00
C PHE A 352 15.65 -11.90 12.41
N ALA A 353 15.71 -10.71 13.03
CA ALA A 353 16.72 -9.71 12.64
C ALA A 353 18.14 -10.29 12.73
N LYS A 354 18.47 -11.03 13.81
CA LYS A 354 19.77 -11.69 13.98
C LYS A 354 19.97 -12.90 13.09
N GLU A 355 18.95 -13.74 12.96
CA GLU A 355 19.04 -14.96 12.14
C GLU A 355 19.24 -14.62 10.66
N PHE A 356 18.44 -13.70 10.13
CA PHE A 356 18.48 -13.35 8.71
C PHE A 356 19.49 -12.26 8.38
N GLY A 357 19.79 -11.34 9.31
CA GLY A 357 20.87 -10.36 9.13
C GLY A 357 22.26 -10.99 9.04
N ALA A 358 22.45 -12.17 9.64
CA ALA A 358 23.70 -12.93 9.52
C ALA A 358 23.90 -13.60 8.15
N ILE A 359 22.91 -13.57 7.26
CA ILE A 359 23.00 -14.11 5.90
C ILE A 359 23.59 -13.05 4.98
N ASP A 360 24.66 -13.40 4.26
CA ASP A 360 25.28 -12.52 3.28
C ASP A 360 24.24 -12.01 2.26
N ASP A 361 24.34 -10.72 1.93
CA ASP A 361 23.47 -10.00 0.98
C ASP A 361 21.98 -9.84 1.37
N VAL A 362 21.54 -10.37 2.53
CA VAL A 362 20.21 -10.06 3.06
C VAL A 362 20.20 -8.64 3.63
N TRP A 363 19.17 -7.88 3.26
CA TRP A 363 18.95 -6.53 3.75
C TRP A 363 17.83 -6.52 4.79
N VAL A 364 18.14 -6.12 6.02
CA VAL A 364 17.16 -6.04 7.11
C VAL A 364 16.58 -4.63 7.19
N HIS A 365 15.25 -4.56 7.18
CA HIS A 365 14.51 -3.31 7.08
C HIS A 365 13.37 -3.25 8.09
N LEU A 366 13.23 -2.11 8.76
CA LEU A 366 12.20 -1.87 9.77
C LEU A 366 11.19 -0.84 9.25
N ASP A 367 9.90 -1.19 9.27
CA ASP A 367 8.82 -0.35 8.73
C ASP A 367 8.42 0.80 9.69
N HIS A 368 8.34 0.57 11.00
CA HIS A 368 8.01 1.61 11.98
C HIS A 368 9.02 1.64 13.10
N MET A 369 9.39 2.87 13.48
CA MET A 369 10.33 3.10 14.58
C MET A 369 9.68 3.08 15.95
N PHE A 370 8.36 3.04 16.05
CA PHE A 370 7.67 3.00 17.34
C PHE A 370 7.47 1.58 17.89
N TRP A 371 7.94 0.55 17.19
CA TRP A 371 7.79 -0.84 17.62
C TRP A 371 8.51 -1.16 18.94
N TRP A 372 7.95 -2.05 19.76
CA TRP A 372 8.53 -2.40 21.06
C TRP A 372 9.93 -2.98 20.96
N GLN A 373 10.23 -3.76 19.91
CA GLN A 373 11.56 -4.33 19.68
C GLN A 373 12.53 -3.37 18.98
N THR A 374 12.15 -2.12 18.69
CA THR A 374 13.07 -1.15 18.07
C THR A 374 14.41 -1.03 18.81
N PRO A 375 14.46 -0.91 20.16
CA PRO A 375 15.74 -0.86 20.88
C PRO A 375 16.58 -2.13 20.71
N ALA A 376 15.95 -3.30 20.62
CA ALA A 376 16.63 -4.60 20.49
C ALA A 376 17.16 -4.81 19.06
N ILE A 377 16.37 -4.45 18.04
CA ILE A 377 16.75 -4.49 16.63
C ILE A 377 17.89 -3.51 16.35
N LEU A 378 17.93 -2.35 17.00
CA LEU A 378 19.06 -1.42 16.90
C LEU A 378 20.32 -1.99 17.59
N ALA A 379 20.16 -2.59 18.77
CA ALA A 379 21.25 -3.18 19.53
C ALA A 379 21.85 -4.44 18.88
N SER A 380 21.11 -5.14 18.01
CA SER A 380 21.64 -6.31 17.29
C SER A 380 22.74 -5.95 16.31
N GLY A 381 22.72 -4.73 15.76
CA GLY A 381 23.65 -4.28 14.73
C GLY A 381 23.31 -4.75 13.31
N GLU A 382 22.16 -5.41 13.12
CA GLU A 382 21.77 -6.05 11.86
C GLU A 382 20.89 -5.17 10.98
N LEU A 383 20.35 -4.06 11.51
CA LEU A 383 19.41 -3.22 10.78
C LEU A 383 20.11 -2.36 9.71
N ASP A 384 19.74 -2.55 8.43
CA ASP A 384 20.32 -1.79 7.31
C ASP A 384 19.58 -0.49 6.99
N SER A 385 18.27 -0.39 7.27
CA SER A 385 17.47 0.83 7.02
C SER A 385 16.14 0.86 7.77
N ILE A 386 15.52 2.04 7.83
CA ILE A 386 14.25 2.25 8.54
C ILE A 386 13.31 3.16 7.74
N GLU A 387 12.02 2.80 7.66
CA GLU A 387 11.04 3.64 6.96
C GLU A 387 10.59 4.83 7.80
N VAL A 388 11.26 5.96 7.62
CA VAL A 388 10.84 7.23 8.23
C VAL A 388 9.54 7.76 7.58
N LEU A 389 9.26 7.35 6.34
CA LEU A 389 7.95 7.50 5.69
C LEU A 389 7.37 6.12 5.37
N ASN A 390 6.64 5.57 6.35
CA ASN A 390 5.97 4.28 6.26
C ASN A 390 4.49 4.41 5.92
N ASN A 391 3.78 3.29 5.98
CA ASN A 391 2.36 3.19 5.64
C ASN A 391 1.42 3.95 6.60
N ASN A 392 1.90 4.53 7.72
CA ASN A 392 1.10 5.52 8.46
C ASN A 392 0.92 6.83 7.69
N PHE A 393 1.79 7.15 6.74
CA PHE A 393 1.66 8.31 5.86
C PHE A 393 0.78 7.94 4.66
N VAL A 394 -0.51 8.27 4.73
CA VAL A 394 -1.50 7.88 3.71
C VAL A 394 -1.96 9.09 2.88
N HIS A 395 -2.63 8.84 1.76
CA HIS A 395 -3.10 9.90 0.86
C HIS A 395 -4.03 10.91 1.54
N GLY A 396 -4.91 10.43 2.41
CA GLY A 396 -5.90 11.25 3.13
C GLY A 396 -5.52 11.66 4.55
N GLY A 397 -4.27 11.48 4.99
CA GLY A 397 -3.89 11.80 6.38
C GLY A 397 -2.59 11.17 6.86
N VAL A 398 -2.45 11.18 8.19
CA VAL A 398 -1.49 10.35 8.91
C VAL A 398 -2.31 9.46 9.83
N ASN A 399 -2.09 8.15 9.78
CA ASN A 399 -2.74 7.22 10.69
C ASN A 399 -2.35 7.56 12.12
N ASP A 400 -3.37 7.73 12.94
CA ASP A 400 -3.24 8.33 14.26
C ASP A 400 -3.03 7.26 15.34
N THR A 401 -2.07 6.37 15.10
CA THR A 401 -1.84 5.17 15.91
C THR A 401 -0.38 4.75 15.87
N GLU A 402 0.14 4.26 17.00
CA GLU A 402 1.41 3.54 17.08
C GLU A 402 1.19 2.01 17.02
N ALA A 403 0.03 1.58 16.51
CA ALA A 403 -0.40 0.18 16.47
C ALA A 403 -0.22 -0.50 17.84
N TRP A 404 0.57 -1.57 17.90
CA TRP A 404 0.92 -2.26 19.14
C TRP A 404 2.22 -1.77 19.78
N GLY A 405 2.87 -0.75 19.22
CA GLY A 405 4.16 -0.22 19.69
C GLY A 405 4.07 0.79 20.83
N LYS A 406 5.21 1.44 21.10
CA LYS A 406 5.39 2.45 22.13
C LYS A 406 4.63 3.72 21.78
N GLN A 407 3.62 4.01 22.61
CA GLN A 407 2.77 5.18 22.48
C GLN A 407 3.57 6.47 22.59
N ARG A 408 3.17 7.46 21.78
CA ARG A 408 3.76 8.80 21.82
C ARG A 408 3.25 9.61 23.02
N ASP A 409 4.03 10.61 23.42
CA ASP A 409 3.53 11.64 24.33
C ASP A 409 2.58 12.59 23.57
N MET A 410 1.28 12.44 23.80
CA MET A 410 0.23 13.23 23.15
C MET A 410 0.27 14.73 23.48
N GLY A 411 0.90 15.12 24.60
CA GLY A 411 1.12 16.52 24.94
C GLY A 411 2.24 17.16 24.12
N LYS A 412 3.26 16.36 23.78
CA LYS A 412 4.38 16.78 22.90
C LYS A 412 4.05 16.63 21.42
N TYR A 413 3.32 15.58 21.05
CA TYR A 413 3.01 15.17 19.67
C TYR A 413 1.49 15.04 19.48
N PRO A 414 0.76 16.16 19.42
CA PRO A 414 -0.70 16.15 19.32
C PRO A 414 -1.19 15.83 17.90
N HIS A 415 -2.48 15.50 17.78
CA HIS A 415 -3.17 15.37 16.49
C HIS A 415 -3.10 16.68 15.66
N PRO A 416 -3.23 16.61 14.32
CA PRO A 416 -3.38 15.39 13.51
C PRO A 416 -2.04 14.78 13.05
N TYR A 417 -0.91 15.48 13.22
CA TYR A 417 0.38 15.07 12.66
C TYR A 417 1.40 14.60 13.70
N GLY A 418 1.02 14.51 14.97
CA GLY A 418 1.89 14.10 16.06
C GLY A 418 2.55 12.74 15.84
N ASN A 419 1.86 11.77 15.24
CA ASN A 419 2.49 10.48 14.90
C ASN A 419 3.66 10.67 13.91
N ALA A 420 3.47 11.47 12.85
CA ALA A 420 4.53 11.76 11.87
C ALA A 420 5.73 12.50 12.49
N GLU A 421 5.47 13.41 13.44
CA GLU A 421 6.51 14.15 14.15
C GLU A 421 7.26 13.28 15.17
N TYR A 422 6.53 12.44 15.90
CA TYR A 422 7.10 11.49 16.86
C TYR A 422 8.05 10.50 16.17
N GLN A 423 7.62 9.92 15.06
CA GLN A 423 8.45 9.00 14.30
C GLN A 423 9.76 9.67 13.83
N GLN A 424 9.69 10.86 13.25
CA GLN A 424 10.89 11.62 12.88
C GLN A 424 11.79 11.94 14.08
N ASP A 425 11.23 12.33 15.24
CA ASP A 425 12.01 12.55 16.46
C ASP A 425 12.74 11.26 16.87
N VAL A 426 12.07 10.11 16.92
CA VAL A 426 12.70 8.82 17.22
C VAL A 426 13.84 8.54 16.24
N TYR A 427 13.65 8.76 14.94
CA TYR A 427 14.74 8.61 13.96
C TYR A 427 15.93 9.52 14.28
N PHE A 428 15.70 10.77 14.69
CA PHE A 428 16.79 11.66 15.10
C PHE A 428 17.50 11.18 16.38
N LYS A 429 16.77 10.58 17.33
CA LYS A 429 17.37 9.94 18.52
C LYS A 429 18.26 8.77 18.16
N ILE A 430 17.89 7.98 17.15
CA ILE A 430 18.72 6.88 16.62
C ILE A 430 20.05 7.46 16.13
N LEU A 431 20.01 8.51 15.30
CA LEU A 431 21.21 9.18 14.79
C LEU A 431 22.05 9.81 15.91
N ASN A 432 21.39 10.41 16.91
CA ASN A 432 22.02 10.98 18.09
C ASN A 432 22.64 9.93 19.04
N SER A 433 22.31 8.65 18.86
CA SER A 433 22.97 7.52 19.53
C SER A 433 24.22 7.04 18.78
N GLY A 434 24.62 7.74 17.72
CA GLY A 434 25.79 7.39 16.89
C GLY A 434 25.51 6.29 15.85
N LEU A 435 24.26 5.82 15.75
CA LEU A 435 23.85 4.80 14.78
C LEU A 435 23.57 5.46 13.42
N ARG A 436 24.35 5.09 12.40
CA ARG A 436 24.24 5.67 11.05
C ARG A 436 23.36 4.79 10.16
N ILE A 437 22.05 4.93 10.31
CA ILE A 437 21.06 4.14 9.55
C ILE A 437 20.41 5.03 8.47
N PRO A 438 20.47 4.66 7.17
CA PRO A 438 19.84 5.44 6.11
C PRO A 438 18.31 5.46 6.26
N PRO A 439 17.67 6.61 5.98
CA PRO A 439 16.23 6.70 5.98
C PRO A 439 15.68 6.08 4.68
N ALA A 440 14.58 5.37 4.82
CA ALA A 440 13.86 4.70 3.74
C ALA A 440 12.37 5.03 3.80
N ALA A 441 11.59 4.47 2.87
CA ALA A 441 10.17 4.74 2.76
C ALA A 441 9.41 3.65 2.00
N GLY A 442 8.19 3.39 2.44
CA GLY A 442 7.29 2.41 1.84
C GLY A 442 5.82 2.72 2.08
N SER A 443 4.96 2.28 1.16
CA SER A 443 3.53 2.63 1.18
C SER A 443 2.61 1.58 1.80
N ALA A 444 3.13 0.37 2.03
CA ALA A 444 2.38 -0.88 2.19
C ALA A 444 1.20 -0.94 1.21
N ALA A 445 1.48 -0.68 -0.07
CA ALA A 445 0.46 -0.49 -1.09
C ALA A 445 -0.62 -1.58 -1.03
N CYS A 446 -1.88 -1.14 -1.02
CA CYS A 446 -3.08 -1.98 -1.05
C CYS A 446 -3.39 -2.78 0.23
N VAL A 447 -2.63 -2.55 1.31
CA VAL A 447 -2.99 -3.01 2.68
C VAL A 447 -2.92 -1.90 3.73
N GLY A 448 -1.97 -0.95 3.63
CA GLY A 448 -1.72 0.09 4.64
C GLY A 448 -2.40 1.45 4.42
N GLY A 449 -3.35 1.56 3.50
CA GLY A 449 -4.15 2.78 3.28
C GLY A 449 -3.57 3.79 2.29
N GLY A 450 -2.39 3.53 1.72
CA GLY A 450 -1.78 4.33 0.65
C GLY A 450 -1.71 3.59 -0.69
N PRO A 451 -1.75 4.29 -1.84
CA PRO A 451 -1.52 3.66 -3.13
C PRO A 451 -0.02 3.42 -3.38
N PHE A 452 0.31 2.52 -4.31
CA PHE A 452 1.69 2.18 -4.66
C PHE A 452 2.58 3.40 -4.94
N GLY A 453 3.81 3.39 -4.44
CA GLY A 453 4.77 4.49 -4.56
C GLY A 453 4.36 5.76 -3.82
N TYR A 454 3.31 5.78 -3.01
CA TYR A 454 2.89 7.00 -2.32
C TYR A 454 4.02 7.60 -1.48
N ASN A 455 4.60 6.77 -0.61
CA ASN A 455 5.87 7.01 0.06
C ASN A 455 6.96 6.30 -0.75
N ARG A 456 8.10 6.96 -0.94
CA ARG A 456 9.20 6.42 -1.75
C ARG A 456 10.53 6.98 -1.32
N VAL A 457 11.57 6.19 -1.53
CA VAL A 457 12.96 6.61 -1.39
C VAL A 457 13.60 6.75 -2.76
N TYR A 458 14.28 7.87 -3.00
CA TYR A 458 15.14 8.04 -4.18
C TYR A 458 16.59 7.83 -3.77
N ALA A 459 17.30 6.96 -4.48
CA ALA A 459 18.74 6.78 -4.33
C ALA A 459 19.48 7.34 -5.55
N HIS A 460 20.61 8.00 -5.31
CA HIS A 460 21.44 8.58 -6.37
C HIS A 460 22.47 7.57 -6.86
N VAL A 461 22.33 7.15 -8.12
CA VAL A 461 23.23 6.22 -8.80
C VAL A 461 24.05 6.95 -9.85
N GLU A 462 25.38 6.78 -9.80
CA GLU A 462 26.27 7.27 -10.83
C GLU A 462 26.31 6.33 -12.04
N GLY A 463 26.05 6.89 -13.23
CA GLY A 463 26.03 6.17 -14.49
C GLY A 463 24.75 5.34 -14.68
N GLU A 464 24.87 4.16 -15.30
CA GLU A 464 23.73 3.28 -15.52
C GLU A 464 23.19 2.71 -14.19
N LEU A 465 21.87 2.78 -14.01
CA LEU A 465 21.13 2.11 -12.95
C LEU A 465 21.25 0.59 -13.08
N THR A 466 21.78 -0.04 -12.03
CA THR A 466 21.65 -1.47 -11.77
C THR A 466 21.00 -1.68 -10.40
N TYR A 467 20.44 -2.85 -10.18
CA TYR A 467 19.84 -3.22 -8.91
C TYR A 467 20.84 -3.07 -7.75
N GLU A 468 22.05 -3.58 -7.94
CA GLU A 468 23.12 -3.58 -6.93
C GLU A 468 23.59 -2.16 -6.59
N LYS A 469 23.76 -1.30 -7.61
CA LYS A 469 24.14 0.09 -7.40
C LYS A 469 23.07 0.89 -6.66
N TRP A 470 21.80 0.54 -6.85
CA TRP A 470 20.70 1.19 -6.14
C TRP A 470 20.77 0.89 -4.64
N TRP A 471 20.91 -0.38 -4.27
CA TRP A 471 21.08 -0.79 -2.87
C TRP A 471 22.37 -0.27 -2.24
N GLN A 472 23.47 -0.22 -3.01
CA GLN A 472 24.70 0.42 -2.55
C GLN A 472 24.48 1.91 -2.24
N ALA A 473 23.76 2.64 -3.10
CA ALA A 473 23.46 4.04 -2.85
C ALA A 473 22.57 4.26 -1.62
N LEU A 474 21.61 3.34 -1.36
CA LEU A 474 20.84 3.33 -0.12
C LEU A 474 21.74 3.10 1.11
N ARG A 475 22.61 2.08 1.07
CA ARG A 475 23.57 1.75 2.14
C ARG A 475 24.49 2.93 2.47
N GLU A 476 24.94 3.63 1.44
CA GLU A 476 25.79 4.82 1.57
C GLU A 476 25.01 6.07 2.02
N GLY A 477 23.68 6.00 2.16
CA GLY A 477 22.84 7.14 2.57
C GLY A 477 22.70 8.22 1.50
N LYS A 478 23.02 7.93 0.23
CA LYS A 478 22.89 8.83 -0.92
C LYS A 478 21.43 8.94 -1.38
N VAL A 479 20.58 9.29 -0.44
CA VAL A 479 19.12 9.19 -0.59
C VAL A 479 18.40 10.47 -0.21
N PHE A 480 17.15 10.57 -0.67
CA PHE A 480 16.12 11.32 0.03
C PHE A 480 14.83 10.51 -0.01
N ILE A 481 14.02 10.64 1.03
CA ILE A 481 12.68 10.05 1.10
C ILE A 481 11.65 11.14 0.84
N THR A 482 10.51 10.78 0.27
CA THR A 482 9.42 11.71 0.02
C THR A 482 8.09 11.01 -0.13
N ASN A 483 7.02 11.73 0.21
CA ASN A 483 5.68 11.41 -0.26
C ASN A 483 5.09 12.53 -1.12
N GLY A 484 5.84 13.60 -1.42
CA GLY A 484 5.39 14.71 -2.27
C GLY A 484 6.54 15.49 -2.90
N PRO A 485 7.21 16.41 -2.16
CA PRO A 485 8.29 17.23 -2.70
C PRO A 485 9.49 16.43 -3.20
N LEU A 486 10.09 16.86 -4.30
CA LEU A 486 11.34 16.33 -4.82
C LEU A 486 12.49 17.19 -4.31
N LEU A 487 13.39 16.58 -3.53
CA LEU A 487 14.45 17.25 -2.78
C LEU A 487 15.82 16.75 -3.23
N ARG A 488 16.49 17.51 -4.10
CA ARG A 488 17.88 17.23 -4.47
C ARG A 488 18.77 18.23 -3.76
N THR A 489 19.76 17.73 -3.04
CA THR A 489 20.66 18.58 -2.24
C THR A 489 22.11 18.17 -2.42
N LYS A 490 22.99 19.14 -2.26
CA LYS A 490 24.41 18.91 -2.05
C LYS A 490 24.90 19.77 -0.90
N ALA A 491 25.94 19.31 -0.23
CA ALA A 491 26.65 20.08 0.79
C ALA A 491 28.13 20.16 0.42
N ASN A 492 28.67 21.36 0.20
CA ASN A 492 30.02 21.55 -0.37
C ASN A 492 30.32 20.63 -1.57
N GLY A 493 29.34 20.45 -2.47
CA GLY A 493 29.41 19.58 -3.65
C GLY A 493 29.20 18.08 -3.41
N GLN A 494 29.06 17.63 -2.16
CA GLN A 494 28.85 16.23 -1.78
C GLN A 494 27.37 15.89 -1.65
N LEU A 495 27.02 14.63 -1.91
CA LEU A 495 25.66 14.09 -1.74
C LEU A 495 25.37 13.73 -0.27
N PRO A 496 24.08 13.55 0.10
CA PRO A 496 23.70 12.94 1.37
C PRO A 496 24.46 11.63 1.64
N GLY A 497 24.68 11.31 2.92
CA GLY A 497 25.49 10.17 3.34
C GLY A 497 27.00 10.44 3.42
N HIS A 498 27.48 11.55 2.84
CA HIS A 498 28.89 11.93 2.93
C HIS A 498 29.32 12.22 4.38
N VAL A 499 30.59 11.89 4.67
CA VAL A 499 31.24 12.13 5.97
C VAL A 499 32.32 13.21 5.80
N PHE A 500 32.04 14.43 6.27
CA PHE A 500 33.03 15.50 6.33
C PHE A 500 33.96 15.29 7.52
N LYS A 501 35.27 15.47 7.31
CA LYS A 501 36.28 15.30 8.36
C LYS A 501 37.06 16.59 8.56
N ALA A 502 37.27 16.99 9.81
CA ALA A 502 38.07 18.15 10.17
C ALA A 502 38.74 17.97 11.54
N ASP A 503 39.85 18.68 11.79
CA ASP A 503 40.49 18.69 13.12
C ASP A 503 39.91 19.79 14.03
N GLY A 504 39.12 20.71 13.47
CA GLY A 504 38.53 21.84 14.18
C GLY A 504 37.22 22.27 13.52
N LYS A 505 36.84 23.55 13.73
CA LYS A 505 35.57 24.07 13.23
C LYS A 505 35.42 23.90 11.71
N LEU A 506 34.23 23.52 11.29
CA LEU A 506 33.86 23.30 9.89
C LEU A 506 32.56 24.06 9.59
N SER A 507 32.56 24.77 8.47
CA SER A 507 31.38 25.44 7.92
C SER A 507 31.00 24.76 6.60
N ILE A 508 29.74 24.40 6.44
CA ILE A 508 29.24 23.60 5.31
C ILE A 508 28.11 24.34 4.60
N ALA A 509 28.34 24.73 3.35
CA ALA A 509 27.34 25.38 2.53
C ALA A 509 26.42 24.35 1.85
N THR A 510 25.12 24.61 1.86
CA THR A 510 24.11 23.74 1.23
C THR A 510 23.60 24.31 -0.09
N GLU A 511 23.42 23.43 -1.07
CA GLU A 511 22.81 23.69 -2.37
C GLU A 511 21.52 22.87 -2.49
N LEU A 512 20.45 23.50 -2.97
CA LEU A 512 19.12 22.89 -3.02
C LEU A 512 18.50 23.05 -4.41
N GLU A 513 17.90 21.97 -4.90
CA GLU A 513 17.00 21.98 -6.05
C GLU A 513 15.67 21.31 -5.70
N LEU A 514 14.61 22.11 -5.61
CA LEU A 514 13.29 21.67 -5.17
C LEU A 514 12.28 21.70 -6.32
N ALA A 515 11.41 20.69 -6.36
CA ALA A 515 10.23 20.70 -7.20
C ALA A 515 9.07 20.02 -6.46
N ALA A 516 7.88 20.58 -6.49
CA ALA A 516 6.72 20.03 -5.78
C ALA A 516 5.42 20.39 -6.51
N ARG A 517 4.39 19.57 -6.32
CA ARG A 517 3.00 19.87 -6.73
C ARG A 517 2.32 20.78 -5.70
N ASP A 518 2.46 20.42 -4.43
CA ASP A 518 1.95 21.19 -3.29
C ASP A 518 2.79 22.46 -3.04
N ASN A 519 2.25 23.44 -2.32
CA ASN A 519 3.05 24.60 -1.96
C ASN A 519 3.99 24.24 -0.82
N ILE A 520 5.28 24.42 -1.04
CA ILE A 520 6.28 24.29 0.01
C ILE A 520 6.08 25.43 1.04
N THR A 521 5.95 25.05 2.30
CA THR A 521 5.79 25.98 3.42
C THR A 521 7.14 26.29 4.06
N GLU A 522 7.93 25.26 4.32
CA GLU A 522 9.18 25.36 5.05
C GLU A 522 10.28 24.49 4.42
N ILE A 523 11.48 25.05 4.41
CA ILE A 523 12.72 24.37 4.06
C ILE A 523 13.64 24.51 5.27
N GLN A 524 13.94 23.40 5.91
CA GLN A 524 14.59 23.36 7.22
C GLN A 524 15.95 22.67 7.15
N ILE A 525 16.93 23.21 7.90
CA ILE A 525 18.14 22.46 8.28
C ILE A 525 17.91 21.90 9.67
N ILE A 526 18.04 20.59 9.80
CA ILE A 526 18.03 19.88 11.08
C ILE A 526 19.45 19.44 11.38
N LYS A 527 19.99 19.83 12.54
CA LYS A 527 21.31 19.44 13.02
C LYS A 527 21.15 18.77 14.38
N ASN A 528 21.63 17.53 14.50
CA ASN A 528 21.56 16.74 15.75
C ASN A 528 20.14 16.70 16.37
N GLY A 529 19.10 16.64 15.54
CA GLY A 529 17.69 16.61 15.95
C GLY A 529 17.02 17.97 16.13
N GLU A 530 17.74 19.08 16.04
CA GLU A 530 17.18 20.43 16.22
C GLU A 530 17.10 21.21 14.90
N VAL A 531 15.99 21.93 14.69
CA VAL A 531 15.84 22.85 13.54
C VAL A 531 16.66 24.11 13.81
N ILE A 532 17.81 24.24 13.14
CA ILE A 532 18.71 25.39 13.31
C ILE A 532 18.41 26.54 12.34
N ALA A 533 17.68 26.24 11.25
CA ALA A 533 17.25 27.24 10.27
C ALA A 533 15.98 26.77 9.57
N SER A 534 15.09 27.72 9.24
CA SER A 534 13.92 27.50 8.40
C SER A 534 13.70 28.72 7.50
N ILE A 535 13.44 28.49 6.21
CA ILE A 535 13.04 29.52 5.24
C ILE A 535 11.78 29.10 4.49
N SER A 536 10.98 30.07 4.06
CA SER A 536 9.79 29.80 3.25
C SER A 536 10.15 29.55 1.77
N ALA A 537 9.25 28.93 1.02
CA ALA A 537 9.40 28.81 -0.43
C ALA A 537 9.48 30.16 -1.15
N LYS A 538 8.79 31.19 -0.63
CA LYS A 538 8.86 32.56 -1.18
C LYS A 538 10.28 33.12 -1.03
N ASP A 539 10.86 32.97 0.15
CA ASP A 539 12.21 33.42 0.45
C ASP A 539 13.23 32.69 -0.45
N TRP A 540 13.13 31.37 -0.54
CA TRP A 540 13.99 30.56 -1.41
C TRP A 540 13.90 31.00 -2.88
N LYS A 541 12.68 31.17 -3.42
CA LYS A 541 12.45 31.67 -4.79
C LYS A 541 12.97 33.09 -5.03
N SER A 542 13.09 33.91 -3.98
CA SER A 542 13.71 35.24 -4.05
C SER A 542 15.24 35.22 -4.05
N GLY A 543 15.85 34.04 -3.94
CA GLY A 543 17.30 33.85 -3.89
C GLY A 543 17.88 33.82 -2.48
N LYS A 544 17.05 33.85 -1.43
CA LYS A 544 17.51 33.66 -0.05
C LYS A 544 18.04 32.23 0.08
N LYS A 545 19.28 32.10 0.53
CA LYS A 545 19.90 30.81 0.83
C LYS A 545 19.64 30.42 2.28
N LEU A 546 19.64 29.12 2.54
CA LEU A 546 19.86 28.63 3.89
C LEU A 546 21.25 29.09 4.40
N PRO A 547 21.42 29.32 5.71
CA PRO A 547 22.73 29.59 6.27
C PRO A 547 23.64 28.37 6.15
N ASP A 548 24.96 28.60 6.21
CA ASP A 548 25.93 27.52 6.31
C ASP A 548 25.75 26.77 7.64
N VAL A 549 26.01 25.46 7.62
CA VAL A 549 25.91 24.60 8.79
C VAL A 549 27.25 24.56 9.50
N GLU A 550 27.30 25.20 10.67
CA GLU A 550 28.51 25.29 11.49
C GLU A 550 28.64 24.07 12.42
N PHE A 551 29.82 23.47 12.46
CA PHE A 551 30.19 22.40 13.39
C PHE A 551 31.49 22.74 14.13
N ASP A 552 31.48 22.56 15.44
CA ASP A 552 32.64 22.60 16.33
C ASP A 552 32.87 21.27 17.07
N GLN A 553 31.99 20.31 16.86
CA GLN A 553 32.05 18.93 17.34
C GLN A 553 31.41 17.99 16.29
N SER A 554 31.67 16.69 16.40
CA SER A 554 31.03 15.68 15.54
C SER A 554 29.52 15.73 15.64
N GLY A 555 28.86 15.34 14.56
CA GLY A 555 27.43 15.56 14.38
C GLY A 555 26.92 15.08 13.05
N TRP A 556 25.64 15.35 12.83
CA TRP A 556 24.99 15.15 11.56
C TRP A 556 24.03 16.30 11.29
N PHE A 557 23.71 16.50 10.02
CA PHE A 557 22.61 17.36 9.61
C PHE A 557 21.88 16.78 8.40
N LEU A 558 20.65 17.21 8.19
CA LEU A 558 19.85 16.88 7.03
C LEU A 558 18.93 18.04 6.66
N ILE A 559 18.34 17.94 5.48
CA ILE A 559 17.36 18.91 5.00
C ILE A 559 15.97 18.29 5.01
N ARG A 560 15.00 19.04 5.56
CA ARG A 560 13.57 18.69 5.55
C ARG A 560 12.78 19.74 4.77
N VAL A 561 11.81 19.29 3.99
CA VAL A 561 10.87 20.16 3.27
C VAL A 561 9.44 19.79 3.68
N LEU A 562 8.66 20.78 4.08
CA LEU A 562 7.24 20.64 4.43
C LEU A 562 6.36 21.38 3.41
N THR A 563 5.10 20.98 3.30
CA THR A 563 4.12 21.63 2.43
C THR A 563 2.84 21.99 3.17
N ASP A 564 1.91 22.68 2.50
CA ASP A 564 0.60 23.06 3.00
C ASP A 564 -0.53 22.10 2.62
N ASN A 565 -0.21 20.86 2.22
CA ASN A 565 -1.22 19.90 1.80
C ASN A 565 -2.29 19.72 2.89
N ALA A 566 -3.53 20.04 2.55
CA ALA A 566 -4.63 20.09 3.51
C ALA A 566 -5.10 18.71 3.99
N MET A 567 -4.73 17.64 3.28
CA MET A 567 -5.21 16.28 3.55
C MET A 567 -4.19 15.43 4.30
N SER A 568 -2.88 15.58 4.05
CA SER A 568 -1.85 14.69 4.58
C SER A 568 -0.55 15.42 4.96
N TYR A 569 0.27 14.78 5.79
CA TYR A 569 1.62 15.27 6.12
C TYR A 569 2.57 15.01 4.96
N ARG A 570 2.69 15.98 4.06
CA ARG A 570 3.55 15.91 2.88
C ARG A 570 4.93 16.48 3.17
N THR A 571 5.95 15.63 3.05
CA THR A 571 7.33 15.97 3.40
C THR A 571 8.35 15.31 2.49
N ALA A 572 9.56 15.86 2.48
CA ALA A 572 10.76 15.20 2.00
C ALA A 572 11.91 15.38 2.99
N LEU A 573 12.74 14.35 3.15
CA LEU A 573 13.89 14.32 4.06
C LEU A 573 15.10 13.75 3.32
N THR A 574 16.26 14.39 3.39
CA THR A 574 17.50 13.80 2.87
C THR A 574 18.01 12.70 3.79
N GLY A 575 18.87 11.82 3.27
CA GLY A 575 19.83 11.10 4.11
C GLY A 575 20.66 12.08 4.95
N PRO A 576 21.14 11.68 6.14
CA PRO A 576 22.02 12.52 6.93
C PRO A 576 23.38 12.74 6.25
N TYR A 577 23.89 13.97 6.33
CA TYR A 577 25.30 14.26 6.17
C TYR A 577 25.98 14.13 7.53
N TYR A 578 27.17 13.55 7.58
CA TYR A 578 27.90 13.34 8.82
C TYR A 578 29.13 14.24 8.91
N VAL A 579 29.50 14.61 10.12
CA VAL A 579 30.68 15.41 10.42
C VAL A 579 31.47 14.74 11.54
N GLU A 580 32.75 14.49 11.30
CA GLU A 580 33.71 13.95 12.27
C GLU A 580 34.76 15.01 12.58
N ILE A 581 34.78 15.50 13.82
CA ILE A 581 35.74 16.48 14.34
C ILE A 581 36.60 15.87 15.44
N GLY A 582 37.92 15.91 15.26
CA GLY A 582 38.88 15.46 16.27
C GLY A 582 38.83 13.96 16.55
N GLU A 583 39.12 13.56 17.80
CA GLU A 583 39.19 12.15 18.21
C GLU A 583 37.80 11.51 18.38
N ASN A 584 36.81 12.27 18.83
CA ASN A 584 35.44 11.81 19.04
C ASN A 584 34.66 11.87 17.73
N LYS A 585 34.71 10.81 16.92
CA LYS A 585 34.12 10.75 15.57
C LYS A 585 32.60 10.56 15.51
N SER A 586 31.94 10.44 16.65
CA SER A 586 30.50 10.22 16.73
C SER A 586 29.85 11.31 17.59
N HIS A 587 28.67 11.74 17.17
CA HIS A 587 27.78 12.51 18.03
C HIS A 587 27.00 11.55 18.90
N ILE A 588 27.07 11.77 20.20
CA ILE A 588 26.39 10.97 21.21
C ILE A 588 25.61 11.92 22.11
N ASN A 589 24.31 11.69 22.23
CA ASN A 589 23.43 12.41 23.15
C ASN A 589 22.97 11.46 24.26
N ALA A 590 23.36 11.76 25.50
CA ALA A 590 23.06 10.92 26.66
C ALA A 590 21.56 10.80 26.94
N ASP A 591 20.77 11.86 26.73
CA ASP A 591 19.32 11.83 26.98
C ASP A 591 18.59 10.95 25.94
N ASP A 592 19.05 10.97 24.68
CA ASP A 592 18.48 10.11 23.63
C ASP A 592 18.87 8.63 23.82
N ILE A 593 20.08 8.34 24.28
CA ILE A 593 20.46 6.98 24.68
C ILE A 593 19.62 6.52 25.87
N LYS A 594 19.44 7.38 26.87
CA LYS A 594 18.61 7.08 28.03
C LYS A 594 17.16 6.82 27.64
N PHE A 595 16.65 7.50 26.61
CA PHE A 595 15.34 7.22 26.04
C PHE A 595 15.25 5.77 25.51
N PHE A 596 16.23 5.29 24.74
CA PHE A 596 16.24 3.90 24.28
C PHE A 596 16.50 2.89 25.40
N LEU A 597 17.33 3.22 26.40
CA LEU A 597 17.54 2.36 27.56
C LEU A 597 16.26 2.17 28.37
N ASN A 598 15.52 3.26 28.63
CA ASN A 598 14.23 3.17 29.32
C ASN A 598 13.22 2.39 28.49
N TRP A 599 13.18 2.62 27.18
CA TRP A 599 12.34 1.86 26.27
C TRP A 599 12.68 0.37 26.29
N ALA A 600 13.96 -0.02 26.23
CA ALA A 600 14.37 -1.41 26.33
C ALA A 600 13.90 -2.08 27.64
N LYS A 601 13.98 -1.34 28.77
CA LYS A 601 13.49 -1.79 30.07
C LYS A 601 11.96 -1.97 30.06
N GLU A 602 11.22 -1.01 29.52
CA GLU A 602 9.77 -1.12 29.36
C GLU A 602 9.38 -2.27 28.43
N ALA A 603 10.07 -2.45 27.30
CA ALA A 603 9.81 -3.53 26.35
C ALA A 603 9.97 -4.92 27.00
N ALA A 604 10.98 -5.10 27.86
CA ALA A 604 11.17 -6.32 28.63
C ALA A 604 9.98 -6.66 29.56
N GLU A 605 9.24 -5.64 30.00
CA GLU A 605 8.03 -5.80 30.82
C GLU A 605 6.78 -6.10 30.00
N GLN A 606 6.73 -5.68 28.72
CA GLN A 606 5.58 -5.89 27.82
C GLN A 606 5.51 -7.29 27.21
N ASN A 607 6.54 -8.13 27.43
CA ASN A 607 6.70 -9.43 26.76
C ASN A 607 5.51 -10.38 26.92
N ILE A 608 5.03 -10.91 25.79
CA ILE A 608 3.99 -11.95 25.73
C ILE A 608 4.66 -13.29 25.40
N ALA A 609 4.94 -14.11 26.43
CA ALA A 609 5.54 -15.43 26.27
C ALA A 609 4.66 -16.52 26.92
N PRO A 610 4.04 -17.43 26.15
CA PRO A 610 3.14 -18.44 26.70
C PRO A 610 3.85 -19.61 27.41
N THR A 611 5.13 -19.89 27.10
CA THR A 611 5.92 -20.95 27.76
C THR A 611 7.18 -20.42 28.44
N GLU A 612 7.76 -21.22 29.34
CA GLU A 612 9.03 -20.88 30.04
C GLU A 612 10.22 -20.79 29.06
N GLU A 613 10.25 -21.63 28.02
CA GLU A 613 11.32 -21.62 27.01
C GLU A 613 11.29 -20.33 26.18
N GLU A 614 10.11 -19.92 25.73
CA GLU A 614 9.93 -18.66 24.99
C GLU A 614 10.24 -17.46 25.88
N ARG A 615 9.86 -17.52 27.16
CA ARG A 615 10.19 -16.48 28.13
C ARG A 615 11.71 -16.33 28.28
N ALA A 616 12.43 -17.44 28.43
CA ALA A 616 13.88 -17.43 28.55
C ALA A 616 14.57 -16.86 27.30
N LEU A 617 14.05 -17.17 26.11
CA LEU A 617 14.56 -16.59 24.86
C LEU A 617 14.38 -15.07 24.81
N PHE A 618 13.19 -14.57 25.18
CA PHE A 618 12.90 -13.14 25.28
C PHE A 618 13.77 -12.43 26.32
N ASP A 619 13.90 -13.01 27.50
CA ASP A 619 14.69 -12.43 28.59
C ASP A 619 16.17 -12.31 28.19
N ASN A 620 16.74 -13.32 27.48
CA ASN A 620 18.11 -13.25 26.96
C ASN A 620 18.31 -12.05 26.01
N TYR A 621 17.41 -11.86 25.04
CA TYR A 621 17.50 -10.69 24.15
C TYR A 621 17.29 -9.37 24.88
N SER A 622 16.42 -9.35 25.89
CA SER A 622 16.17 -8.16 26.71
C SER A 622 17.41 -7.77 27.52
N GLU A 623 18.10 -8.75 28.12
CA GLU A 623 19.35 -8.55 28.86
C GLU A 623 20.47 -8.02 27.96
N GLU A 624 20.67 -8.63 26.78
CA GLU A 624 21.64 -8.15 25.79
C GLU A 624 21.35 -6.71 25.34
N THR A 625 20.08 -6.41 25.08
CA THR A 625 19.64 -5.08 24.64
C THR A 625 19.88 -4.03 25.72
N ILE A 626 19.50 -4.32 26.96
CA ILE A 626 19.71 -3.40 28.09
C ILE A 626 21.20 -3.17 28.31
N ALA A 627 22.02 -4.22 28.29
CA ALA A 627 23.47 -4.12 28.45
C ALA A 627 24.11 -3.24 27.37
N PHE A 628 23.70 -3.39 26.10
CA PHE A 628 24.16 -2.54 25.00
C PHE A 628 23.89 -1.06 25.27
N TRP A 629 22.65 -0.71 25.63
CA TRP A 629 22.26 0.68 25.87
C TRP A 629 22.90 1.26 27.14
N GLU A 630 23.15 0.43 28.17
CA GLU A 630 23.88 0.84 29.38
C GLU A 630 25.36 1.11 29.08
N GLU A 631 26.02 0.27 28.27
CA GLU A 631 27.39 0.50 27.83
C GLU A 631 27.49 1.80 27.02
N LEU A 632 26.56 2.02 26.09
CA LEU A 632 26.54 3.23 25.27
C LEU A 632 26.27 4.48 26.09
N TYR A 633 25.43 4.41 27.13
CA TYR A 633 25.16 5.52 28.05
C TYR A 633 26.37 5.86 28.94
N GLY A 634 27.22 4.87 29.23
CA GLY A 634 28.43 5.04 30.03
C GLY A 634 29.63 5.64 29.29
N LYS A 635 29.56 5.75 27.96
CA LYS A 635 30.56 6.38 27.09
C LYS A 635 30.29 7.88 26.95
#